data_AF-A0A813ML42-F1
#
_entry.id   AF-A0A813ML42-F1
#
_cell.length_a   1.000
_cell.length_b   1.000
_cell.length_c   1.000
_cell.angle_alpha   90.00
_cell.angle_beta   90.00
_cell.angle_gamma   90.00
#
_symmetry.space_group_name_H-M   'P 1'
#
loop_
_entity.id
_entity.type
_entity.pdbx_description
1 polymer ?
#
loop_
_entity_poly.entity_id
_entity_poly.type
_entity_poly.pdbx_seq_one_letter_code
_entity_poly.pdbx_strand_id
1 'polypeptide(L)'
;MLGEQLNSVESRSLLSAIDKMRELLHGEKITLPEIVVVGDQSVGKSSVLEAISGVQLPRAQNICTRCPLELRMKTTEDKEYAIIRGAVGSTTEKRFDDLTKIADEVTRLTVEIADKGVNNVYRKSKLVLFVTDHCTDIDDDL
;
A
#
# COMPACT_ATOMS: atom_id res chain seq x y z
N MET A 1 -12.50 9.00 13.53
CA MET A 1 -12.20 8.49 14.89
C MET A 1 -11.00 7.53 15.01
N LEU A 2 -10.59 6.75 14.00
CA LEU A 2 -9.24 6.12 13.96
C LEU A 2 -8.46 6.54 12.71
N GLY A 3 -9.11 6.57 11.54
CA GLY A 3 -8.49 7.06 10.30
C GLY A 3 -7.98 8.50 10.39
N GLU A 4 -8.71 9.39 11.07
CA GLU A 4 -8.27 10.78 11.30
C GLU A 4 -7.03 10.88 12.20
N GLN A 5 -6.88 9.99 13.18
CA GLN A 5 -5.69 9.98 14.04
C GLN A 5 -4.47 9.45 13.29
N LEU A 6 -4.67 8.43 12.45
CA LEU A 6 -3.63 7.83 11.62
C LEU A 6 -3.24 8.69 10.42
N ASN A 7 -4.09 9.65 10.06
CA ASN A 7 -3.83 10.67 9.04
C ASN A 7 -3.46 12.04 9.64
N SER A 8 -3.03 12.07 10.91
CA SER A 8 -2.51 13.28 11.56
C SER A 8 -1.15 13.69 11.00
N VAL A 9 -0.81 14.98 11.13
CA VAL A 9 0.50 15.53 10.73
C VAL A 9 1.63 14.75 11.41
N GLU A 10 1.52 14.50 12.72
CA GLU A 10 2.51 13.75 13.50
C GLU A 10 2.71 12.32 12.96
N SER A 11 1.62 11.62 12.63
CA SER A 11 1.69 10.25 12.07
C SER A 11 2.36 10.26 10.69
N ARG A 12 2.04 11.25 9.84
CA ARG A 12 2.67 11.42 8.53
C ARG A 12 4.16 11.74 8.65
N SER A 13 4.55 12.59 9.60
CA SER A 13 5.97 12.90 9.86
C SER A 13 6.76 11.66 10.29
N LEU A 14 6.19 10.80 11.14
CA LEU A 14 6.82 9.54 11.55
C LEU A 14 6.99 8.57 10.37
N LEU A 15 5.95 8.42 9.53
CA LEU A 15 6.01 7.59 8.33
C LEU A 15 7.09 8.10 7.34
N SER A 16 7.13 9.41 7.11
CA SER A 16 8.16 10.05 6.27
C SER A 16 9.57 9.84 6.83
N ALA A 17 9.76 9.92 8.16
CA ALA A 17 11.04 9.64 8.80
C ALA A 17 11.48 8.18 8.58
N ILE A 18 10.55 7.22 8.70
CA ILE A 18 10.83 5.80 8.42
C ILE A 18 11.24 5.60 6.95
N ASP A 19 10.58 6.28 6.01
CA ASP A 19 10.93 6.20 4.59
C ASP A 19 12.33 6.80 4.31
N LYS A 20 12.64 7.96 4.89
CA LYS A 20 13.99 8.57 4.82
C LYS A 20 15.05 7.64 5.41
N MET A 21 14.78 7.01 6.55
CA MET A 21 15.69 6.00 7.12
C MET A 21 15.87 4.81 6.18
N ARG A 22 14.80 4.36 5.51
CA ARG A 22 14.87 3.26 4.53
C ARG A 22 15.81 3.59 3.38
N GLU A 23 15.79 4.83 2.90
CA GLU A 23 16.67 5.30 1.84
C GLU A 23 18.14 5.43 2.27
N LEU A 24 18.39 5.96 3.47
CA LEU A 24 19.73 6.14 4.00
C LEU A 24 20.41 4.82 4.38
N LEU A 25 19.63 3.87 4.91
CA LEU A 25 20.12 2.59 5.40
C LEU A 25 20.15 1.51 4.31
N HIS A 26 19.96 1.88 3.03
CA HIS A 26 20.02 0.94 1.92
C HIS A 26 21.33 0.13 1.94
N GLY A 27 21.22 -1.17 2.24
CA GLY A 27 22.34 -2.11 2.30
C GLY A 27 22.80 -2.49 3.71
N GLU A 28 22.33 -1.80 4.75
CA GLU A 28 22.56 -2.18 6.14
C GLU A 28 21.55 -3.22 6.63
N LYS A 29 21.95 -4.09 7.56
CA LYS A 29 21.07 -5.10 8.17
C LYS A 29 20.22 -4.51 9.30
N ILE A 30 19.59 -3.37 9.06
CA ILE A 30 18.69 -2.72 10.02
C ILE A 30 17.25 -2.96 9.59
N THR A 31 16.45 -3.53 10.49
CA THR A 31 15.01 -3.72 10.27
C THR A 31 14.27 -2.46 10.69
N LEU A 32 13.50 -1.89 9.78
CA LEU A 32 12.61 -0.76 10.07
C LEU A 32 11.25 -1.26 10.56
N PRO A 33 10.54 -0.48 11.40
CA PRO A 33 9.20 -0.83 11.83
C PRO A 33 8.24 -0.92 10.64
N GLU A 34 7.34 -1.89 10.68
CA GLU A 34 6.26 -2.09 9.71
C GLU A 34 4.92 -2.24 10.42
N ILE A 35 3.85 -1.79 9.78
CA ILE A 35 2.48 -1.88 10.31
C ILE A 35 1.78 -3.07 9.65
N VAL A 36 1.19 -3.94 10.47
CA VAL A 36 0.39 -5.07 9.99
C VAL A 36 -1.05 -4.88 10.46
N VAL A 37 -1.98 -4.83 9.51
CA VAL A 37 -3.42 -4.72 9.79
C VAL A 37 -4.05 -6.11 9.78
N VAL A 38 -4.52 -6.57 10.94
CA VAL A 38 -5.15 -7.89 11.13
C VAL A 38 -6.53 -7.77 11.79
N GLY A 39 -7.41 -8.74 11.55
CA GLY A 39 -8.75 -8.78 12.13
C GLY A 39 -9.75 -9.53 11.25
N ASP A 40 -10.94 -9.78 11.79
CA ASP A 40 -12.01 -10.54 11.14
C ASP A 40 -12.49 -9.90 9.83
N GLN A 41 -13.18 -10.68 8.99
CA GLN A 41 -13.78 -10.15 7.76
C GLN A 41 -14.72 -8.98 8.08
N SER A 42 -14.67 -7.92 7.27
CA SER A 42 -15.58 -6.77 7.37
C SER A 42 -15.44 -5.85 8.59
N VAL A 43 -14.33 -5.92 9.35
CA VAL A 43 -14.07 -5.02 10.51
C VAL A 43 -13.38 -3.68 10.15
N GLY A 44 -13.32 -3.33 8.86
CA GLY A 44 -12.77 -2.03 8.43
C GLY A 44 -11.26 -2.00 8.18
N LYS A 45 -10.58 -3.14 8.02
CA LYS A 45 -9.14 -3.20 7.69
C LYS A 45 -8.78 -2.40 6.43
N SER A 46 -9.55 -2.58 5.35
CA SER A 46 -9.37 -1.81 4.12
C SER A 46 -9.63 -0.33 4.37
N SER A 47 -10.62 0.03 5.20
CA SER A 47 -10.91 1.43 5.52
C SER A 47 -9.79 2.12 6.29
N VAL A 48 -9.07 1.40 7.16
CA VAL A 48 -7.85 1.92 7.81
C VAL A 48 -6.76 2.17 6.77
N LEU A 49 -6.51 1.22 5.87
CA LEU A 49 -5.52 1.39 4.82
C LEU A 49 -5.90 2.50 3.82
N GLU A 50 -7.17 2.65 3.47
CA GLU A 50 -7.71 3.75 2.65
C GLU A 50 -7.48 5.10 3.34
N ALA A 51 -7.76 5.20 4.63
CA ALA A 51 -7.58 6.45 5.38
C ALA A 51 -6.10 6.87 5.49
N ILE A 52 -5.18 5.90 5.54
CA ILE A 52 -3.73 6.16 5.60
C ILE A 52 -3.18 6.49 4.22
N SER A 53 -3.63 5.77 3.18
CA SER A 53 -3.05 5.88 1.83
C SER A 53 -3.71 6.90 0.90
N GLY A 54 -4.90 7.41 1.26
CA GLY A 54 -5.66 8.31 0.40
C GLY A 54 -6.25 7.65 -0.86
N VAL A 55 -5.97 6.37 -1.13
CA VAL A 55 -6.50 5.63 -2.27
C VAL A 55 -7.62 4.69 -1.87
N GLN A 56 -8.58 4.51 -2.78
CA GLN A 56 -9.63 3.53 -2.59
C GLN A 56 -9.08 2.11 -2.79
N LEU A 57 -9.44 1.20 -1.89
CA LEU A 57 -9.12 -0.21 -2.01
C LEU A 57 -10.37 -0.99 -2.41
N PRO A 58 -10.21 -2.21 -2.96
CA PRO A 58 -11.34 -3.06 -3.30
C PRO A 58 -12.32 -3.21 -2.13
N ARG A 59 -13.61 -3.12 -2.45
CA ARG A 59 -14.71 -3.43 -1.54
C ARG A 59 -15.55 -4.54 -2.18
N ALA A 60 -15.70 -5.68 -1.49
CA ALA A 60 -16.50 -6.79 -1.97
C ALA A 60 -17.31 -7.40 -0.81
N GLN A 61 -18.47 -7.99 -1.13
CA GLN A 61 -19.26 -8.77 -0.15
C GLN A 61 -18.58 -10.10 0.24
N ASN A 62 -17.67 -10.60 -0.62
CA ASN A 62 -16.87 -11.81 -0.39
C ASN A 62 -15.43 -11.47 0.05
N ILE A 63 -14.57 -12.48 0.27
CA ILE A 63 -13.15 -12.28 0.63
C ILE A 63 -12.48 -11.37 -0.41
N CYS A 64 -12.18 -10.15 0.01
CA CYS A 64 -11.64 -9.08 -0.83
C CYS A 64 -10.11 -9.18 -1.00
N THR A 65 -9.44 -9.85 -0.06
CA THR A 65 -7.98 -9.99 -0.02
C THR A 65 -7.60 -11.46 -0.08
N ARG A 66 -7.33 -11.98 -1.29
CA ARG A 66 -6.94 -13.39 -1.51
C ARG A 66 -5.43 -13.61 -1.56
N CYS A 67 -4.65 -12.53 -1.54
CA CYS A 67 -3.21 -12.52 -1.35
C CYS A 67 -2.82 -11.35 -0.44
N PRO A 68 -1.70 -11.41 0.31
CA PRO A 68 -1.23 -10.29 1.11
C PRO A 68 -1.02 -9.03 0.24
N LEU A 69 -1.55 -7.89 0.71
CA LEU A 69 -1.30 -6.57 0.15
C LEU A 69 -0.23 -5.87 0.99
N GLU A 70 0.87 -5.50 0.35
CA GLU A 70 1.89 -4.63 0.94
C GLU A 70 1.70 -3.22 0.40
N LEU A 71 1.26 -2.32 1.28
CA LEU A 71 1.15 -0.90 0.98
C LEU A 71 2.47 -0.21 1.32
N ARG A 72 3.02 0.53 0.36
CA ARG A 72 4.18 1.39 0.52
C ARG A 72 3.79 2.79 0.16
N MET A 73 4.14 3.75 0.99
CA MET A 73 3.85 5.15 0.74
C MET A 73 5.16 5.90 0.56
N LYS A 74 5.10 7.02 -0.16
CA LYS A 74 6.21 7.96 -0.24
C LYS A 74 5.67 9.35 -0.49
N THR A 75 6.32 10.35 0.06
CA THR A 75 6.03 11.74 -0.26
C THR A 75 6.56 12.10 -1.65
N THR A 76 5.79 12.87 -2.42
CA THR A 76 6.19 13.42 -3.72
C THR A 76 5.98 14.94 -3.76
N GLU A 77 6.87 15.66 -4.45
CA GLU A 77 6.69 17.08 -4.83
C GLU A 77 5.99 17.22 -6.18
N ASP A 78 6.01 16.15 -6.99
CA ASP A 78 5.30 16.06 -8.26
C ASP A 78 3.84 15.60 -8.06
N LYS A 79 3.08 15.57 -9.15
CA LYS A 79 1.73 14.99 -9.18
C LYS A 79 1.70 13.57 -8.61
N GLU A 80 0.72 13.32 -7.74
CA GLU A 80 0.47 12.00 -7.17
C GLU A 80 0.27 10.90 -8.21
N TYR A 81 0.83 9.74 -7.93
CA TYR A 81 0.69 8.53 -8.72
C TYR A 81 0.75 7.29 -7.83
N ALA A 82 0.38 6.16 -8.40
CA ALA A 82 0.54 4.87 -7.76
C ALA A 82 1.16 3.86 -8.73
N ILE A 83 1.86 2.87 -8.17
CA ILE A 83 2.44 1.76 -8.90
C ILE A 83 1.96 0.47 -8.27
N ILE A 84 1.40 -0.43 -9.09
CA ILE A 84 1.02 -1.77 -8.64
C ILE A 84 1.98 -2.78 -9.24
N ARG A 85 2.51 -3.66 -8.38
CA ARG A 85 3.41 -4.76 -8.76
C ARG A 85 2.78 -6.09 -8.37
N GLY A 86 2.52 -6.94 -9.37
CA GLY A 86 2.07 -8.32 -9.19
C GLY A 86 3.23 -9.31 -9.31
N ALA A 87 3.44 -10.15 -8.30
CA ALA A 87 4.44 -11.21 -8.36
C ALA A 87 3.84 -12.51 -8.92
N VAL A 88 3.61 -12.60 -10.24
CA VAL A 88 3.22 -13.89 -10.87
C VAL A 88 3.97 -14.14 -12.17
N GLY A 89 5.04 -14.94 -12.10
CA GLY A 89 5.76 -15.46 -13.27
C GLY A 89 6.59 -14.44 -14.07
N SER A 90 6.17 -13.18 -14.11
CA SER A 90 6.87 -11.99 -14.60
C SER A 90 6.45 -10.82 -13.73
N THR A 91 7.38 -9.95 -13.34
CA THR A 91 7.08 -8.75 -12.55
C THR A 91 6.33 -7.77 -13.47
N THR A 92 5.00 -7.80 -13.45
CA THR A 92 4.19 -6.78 -14.10
C THR A 92 4.11 -5.57 -13.17
N GLU A 93 4.82 -4.51 -13.55
CA GLU A 93 4.73 -3.20 -12.92
C GLU A 93 3.85 -2.30 -13.79
N LYS A 94 2.86 -1.64 -13.18
CA LYS A 94 2.00 -0.69 -13.88
C LYS A 94 1.83 0.57 -13.05
N ARG A 95 2.09 1.72 -13.69
CA ARG A 95 1.90 3.06 -13.13
C ARG A 95 0.49 3.58 -13.42
N PHE A 96 -0.05 4.33 -12.47
CA PHE A 96 -1.36 4.96 -12.51
C PHE A 96 -1.23 6.42 -12.07
N ASP A 97 -1.48 7.36 -12.99
CA ASP A 97 -1.61 8.80 -12.65
C ASP A 97 -3.08 9.19 -12.33
N ASP A 98 -3.99 8.20 -12.40
CA ASP A 98 -5.40 8.29 -12.06
C ASP A 98 -5.70 7.28 -10.97
N LEU A 99 -5.74 7.75 -9.72
CA LEU A 99 -5.85 6.93 -8.51
C LEU A 99 -7.22 6.24 -8.40
N THR A 100 -8.24 6.69 -9.14
CA THR A 100 -9.57 6.06 -9.12
C THR A 100 -9.55 4.63 -9.69
N LYS A 101 -8.57 4.32 -10.53
CA LYS A 101 -8.40 3.00 -11.18
C LYS A 101 -7.72 1.96 -10.28
N ILE A 102 -7.24 2.35 -9.09
CA ILE A 102 -6.47 1.48 -8.22
C ILE A 102 -7.31 0.33 -7.67
N ALA A 103 -8.52 0.61 -7.18
CA ALA A 103 -9.40 -0.42 -6.65
C ALA A 103 -9.72 -1.53 -7.69
N ASP A 104 -10.00 -1.14 -8.93
CA ASP A 104 -10.29 -2.09 -10.01
C ASP A 104 -9.06 -2.92 -10.37
N GLU A 105 -7.88 -2.31 -10.48
CA GLU A 105 -6.67 -3.05 -10.81
C GLU A 105 -6.24 -4.00 -9.68
N VAL A 106 -6.31 -3.56 -8.42
CA VAL A 106 -6.02 -4.42 -7.26
C VAL A 106 -6.96 -5.63 -7.27
N THR A 107 -8.24 -5.43 -7.58
CA THR A 107 -9.22 -6.52 -7.72
C THR A 107 -8.80 -7.49 -8.83
N ARG A 108 -8.50 -6.97 -10.02
CA ARG A 108 -8.10 -7.76 -11.19
C ARG A 108 -6.86 -8.62 -10.90
N LEU A 109 -5.82 -8.03 -10.32
CA LEU A 109 -4.57 -8.73 -9.99
C LEU A 109 -4.74 -9.72 -8.85
N THR A 110 -5.59 -9.42 -7.87
CA THR A 110 -5.89 -10.35 -6.76
C THR A 110 -6.56 -11.62 -7.28
N VAL A 111 -7.51 -11.49 -8.22
CA VAL A 111 -8.14 -12.65 -8.89
C VAL A 111 -7.10 -13.42 -9.70
N GLU A 112 -6.30 -12.72 -10.51
CA GLU A 112 -5.26 -13.35 -11.32
C GLU A 112 -4.23 -14.14 -10.48
N ILE A 113 -3.78 -13.57 -9.36
CA ILE A 113 -2.87 -14.22 -8.40
C ILE A 113 -3.53 -15.44 -7.75
N ALA A 114 -4.79 -15.31 -7.34
CA ALA A 114 -5.52 -16.38 -6.67
C ALA A 114 -5.79 -17.58 -7.60
N ASP A 115 -6.22 -17.31 -8.84
CA ASP A 115 -6.57 -18.34 -9.81
C ASP A 115 -5.33 -19.12 -10.30
N LYS A 116 -4.18 -18.44 -10.45
CA LYS A 116 -2.90 -19.09 -10.77
C LYS A 116 -2.32 -19.89 -9.60
N GLY A 117 -2.78 -19.66 -8.36
CA GLY A 117 -2.37 -20.38 -7.17
C GLY A 117 -3.02 -21.76 -6.99
N VAL A 118 -4.09 -22.07 -7.72
CA VAL A 118 -4.84 -23.34 -7.57
C VAL A 118 -4.05 -24.55 -8.10
N ASN A 119 -3.13 -24.34 -9.05
CA ASN A 119 -2.33 -25.39 -9.67
C ASN A 119 -0.87 -25.47 -9.17
N ASN A 120 -0.48 -24.61 -8.21
CA ASN A 120 0.92 -24.56 -7.77
C ASN A 120 1.01 -24.23 -6.28
N VAL A 121 1.46 -25.23 -5.52
CA VAL A 121 1.71 -25.22 -4.07
C VAL A 121 2.37 -23.90 -3.63
N TYR A 122 1.64 -23.09 -2.84
CA TYR A 122 2.15 -22.02 -1.97
C TYR A 122 3.31 -21.16 -2.53
N ARG A 123 3.21 -20.62 -3.75
CA ARG A 123 4.07 -19.48 -4.09
C ARG A 123 3.59 -18.29 -3.25
N LYS A 124 4.45 -17.77 -2.36
CA LYS A 124 4.23 -16.55 -1.56
C LYS A 124 4.09 -15.33 -2.50
N SER A 125 2.96 -15.24 -3.20
CA SER A 125 2.65 -14.13 -4.09
C SER A 125 2.02 -13.02 -3.27
N LYS A 126 2.67 -11.85 -3.26
CA LYS A 126 2.16 -10.63 -2.65
C LYS A 126 1.85 -9.61 -3.74
N LEU A 127 0.87 -8.77 -3.48
CA LEU A 127 0.62 -7.58 -4.27
C LEU A 127 1.28 -6.41 -3.56
N VAL A 128 2.13 -5.66 -4.26
CA VAL A 128 2.73 -4.44 -3.71
C VAL A 128 2.06 -3.24 -4.36
N LEU A 129 1.43 -2.40 -3.55
CA LEU A 129 0.85 -1.13 -3.95
C LEU A 129 1.73 -0.01 -3.40
N PHE A 130 2.39 0.70 -4.29
CA PHE A 130 3.13 1.91 -3.97
C PHE A 130 2.24 3.12 -4.29
N VAL A 131 2.08 4.03 -3.34
CA VAL A 131 1.28 5.25 -3.49
C VAL A 131 2.14 6.43 -3.12
N THR A 132 2.09 7.50 -3.91
CA THR A 132 2.67 8.76 -3.50
C THR A 132 1.61 9.71 -2.96
N ASP A 133 1.91 10.37 -1.86
CA ASP A 133 1.09 11.43 -1.28
C ASP A 133 1.79 12.78 -1.51
N HIS A 134 1.05 13.82 -1.87
CA HIS A 134 1.63 15.15 -2.04
C HIS A 134 1.91 15.76 -0.66
N CYS A 135 3.15 16.15 -0.40
CA CYS A 135 3.43 16.97 0.78
C CYS A 135 2.86 18.36 0.56
N THR A 136 1.87 18.78 1.33
CA THR A 136 1.44 20.19 1.37
C THR A 136 1.87 20.90 2.66
N ASP A 137 2.27 20.15 3.70
CA ASP A 137 2.31 20.69 5.07
C ASP A 137 3.54 20.26 5.90
N ILE A 138 4.73 20.22 5.29
CA ILE A 138 5.95 20.34 6.10
C ILE A 138 6.42 21.78 5.88
N ASP A 139 6.01 22.67 6.78
CA ASP A 139 6.67 23.96 6.90
C ASP A 139 8.17 23.70 7.10
N ASP A 140 8.99 24.27 6.21
CA ASP A 140 10.46 24.23 6.22
C ASP A 140 11.08 24.97 7.44
N ASP A 141 10.31 25.25 8.50
CA ASP A 141 10.73 26.01 9.69
C ASP A 141 11.25 25.09 10.83
N LEU A 142 12.24 24.24 10.52
CA LEU A 142 13.13 23.62 11.52
C LEU A 142 14.60 23.84 11.19
#